data_AF-A0A7J5LNK9-F1
#
_entry.id   AF-A0A7J5LNK9-F1
#
_cell.length_a   1.000
_cell.length_b   1.000
_cell.length_c   1.000
_cell.angle_alpha   90.00
_cell.angle_beta   90.00
_cell.angle_gamma   90.00
#
_symmetry.space_group_name_H-M   'P 1'
#
loop_
_entity.id
_entity.type
_entity.pdbx_description
1 polymer ?
#
loop_
_entity_poly.entity_id
_entity_poly.type
_entity_poly.pdbx_seq_one_letter_code
_entity_poly.pdbx_strand_id
1 'polypeptide(L)' 'MNWQLKRLAKAANIDKRLTFHMSRFTFATTVCLTQGVPIESLSQMMGHLSIKTTQFYAGAPRMVA' A
#
# COMPACT_ATOMS: atom_id res chain seq x y z
N MET A 1 4.85 -15.31 -6.80
CA MET A 1 4.27 -16.37 -5.95
C MET A 1 3.31 -15.71 -4.97
N ASN A 2 2.03 -16.13 -4.83
CA ASN A 2 1.02 -15.50 -3.95
C ASN A 2 0.19 -16.53 -3.14
N TRP A 3 0.58 -17.81 -3.12
CA TRP A 3 -0.29 -18.89 -2.62
C TRP A 3 -0.49 -18.83 -1.10
N GLN A 4 0.51 -18.39 -0.33
CA GLN A 4 0.38 -18.17 1.11
C GLN A 4 -0.66 -17.08 1.40
N LEU A 5 -0.62 -15.97 0.65
CA LEU A 5 -1.60 -14.89 0.77
C LEU A 5 -3.02 -15.35 0.43
N LYS A 6 -3.18 -16.25 -0.56
CA LYS A 6 -4.49 -16.86 -0.87
C LYS A 6 -5.01 -17.73 0.28
N ARG A 7 -4.14 -18.53 0.91
CA ARG A 7 -4.50 -19.33 2.10
C ARG A 7 -4.91 -18.44 3.27
N LEU A 8 -4.15 -17.37 3.52
CA LEU A 8 -4.48 -16.38 4.56
C LEU A 8 -5.79 -15.65 4.28
N ALA A 9 -6.03 -15.22 3.03
CA ALA A 9 -7.29 -14.60 2.62
C ALA A 9 -8.49 -15.51 2.91
N LYS A 10 -8.37 -16.80 2.55
CA LYS A 10 -9.42 -17.80 2.84
C LYS A 10 -9.63 -17.99 4.34
N ALA A 11 -8.55 -18.08 5.13
CA ALA A 11 -8.64 -18.24 6.58
C ALA A 11 -9.24 -17.00 7.28
N ALA A 12 -9.03 -15.81 6.71
CA ALA A 12 -9.54 -14.54 7.23
C ALA A 12 -10.91 -14.13 6.66
N ASN A 13 -11.57 -14.98 5.86
CA ASN A 13 -12.81 -14.66 5.14
C ASN A 13 -12.73 -13.37 4.29
N ILE A 14 -11.58 -13.12 3.66
CA ILE A 14 -11.37 -12.00 2.75
C ILE A 14 -11.68 -12.46 1.33
N ASP A 15 -12.76 -11.91 0.75
CA ASP A 15 -13.19 -12.23 -0.62
C ASP A 15 -12.40 -11.49 -1.71
N LYS A 16 -11.46 -10.63 -1.32
CA LYS A 16 -10.58 -9.91 -2.24
C LYS A 16 -9.33 -10.72 -2.57
N ARG A 17 -8.92 -10.70 -3.84
CA ARG A 17 -7.66 -11.34 -4.28
C ARG A 17 -6.44 -10.63 -3.69
N LEU A 18 -5.86 -11.18 -2.62
CA LEU A 18 -4.62 -10.67 -2.04
C LEU A 18 -3.39 -10.97 -2.92
N THR A 19 -2.54 -9.95 -3.09
CA THR A 19 -1.24 -10.06 -3.76
C THR A 19 -0.19 -9.26 -2.98
N PHE A 20 1.09 -9.59 -3.15
CA PHE A 20 2.18 -8.81 -2.53
C PHE A 20 2.18 -7.33 -2.95
N HIS A 21 1.71 -6.99 -4.15
CA HIS A 21 1.66 -5.58 -4.56
C HIS A 21 0.66 -4.76 -3.71
N MET A 22 -0.37 -5.40 -3.16
CA MET A 22 -1.35 -4.72 -2.31
C MET A 22 -0.73 -4.24 -0.99
N SER A 23 0.21 -4.98 -0.40
CA SER A 23 0.85 -4.53 0.85
C SER A 23 1.64 -3.25 0.62
N ARG A 24 2.29 -3.09 -0.54
CA ARG A 24 2.97 -1.85 -0.94
C ARG A 24 2.00 -0.68 -1.03
N PHE A 25 0.82 -0.90 -1.62
CA PHE A 25 -0.22 0.13 -1.71
C PHE A 25 -0.75 0.49 -0.31
N THR A 26 -1.11 -0.48 0.52
CA THR A 26 -1.59 -0.26 1.89
C THR A 26 -0.56 0.44 2.76
N PHE A 27 0.72 0.08 2.64
CA PHE A 27 1.82 0.76 3.32
C PHE A 27 1.88 2.23 2.93
N ALA A 28 1.88 2.52 1.62
CA ALA A 28 1.94 3.89 1.12
C ALA A 28 0.73 4.73 1.57
N THR A 29 -0.49 4.24 1.37
CA THR A 29 -1.70 5.02 1.63
C THR A 29 -2.06 5.04 3.12
N THR A 30 -2.27 3.88 3.73
CA THR A 30 -2.89 3.77 5.06
C THR A 30 -1.87 3.95 6.19
N VAL A 31 -0.68 3.37 6.04
CA VAL A 31 0.34 3.41 7.10
C VAL A 31 1.13 4.72 7.05
N CYS A 32 1.41 5.27 5.87
CA CYS A 32 2.19 6.49 5.72
C CYS A 32 1.32 7.74 5.48
N LEU A 33 0.69 7.86 4.31
CA LEU A 33 0.04 9.12 3.90
C LEU A 33 -1.13 9.51 4.81
N THR A 34 -1.99 8.56 5.21
CA THR A 34 -3.09 8.81 6.15
C THR A 34 -2.57 9.25 7.52
N GLN A 35 -1.38 8.80 7.92
CA GLN A 35 -0.75 9.17 9.19
C GLN A 35 0.11 10.44 9.09
N GLY A 36 0.05 11.15 7.96
CA GLY A 36 0.76 12.43 7.76
C GLY A 36 2.25 12.29 7.47
N VAL A 37 2.74 11.09 7.12
CA VAL A 37 4.12 10.90 6.68
C VAL A 37 4.34 11.71 5.38
N PRO A 38 5.35 12.59 5.31
CA PRO A 38 5.66 13.33 4.10
C PRO A 38 5.92 12.42 2.90
N ILE A 39 5.49 12.84 1.72
CA ILE A 39 5.56 12.02 0.51
C ILE A 39 7.01 11.78 0.05
N GLU A 40 7.91 12.69 0.37
CA GLU A 40 9.36 12.58 0.16
C GLU A 40 9.94 11.44 1.00
N SER A 41 9.57 11.38 2.29
CA SER A 41 9.95 10.31 3.20
C SER A 41 9.41 8.97 2.74
N LEU A 42 8.13 8.92 2.34
CA LEU A 42 7.55 7.72 1.74
C LEU A 42 8.31 7.28 0.49
N SER A 43 8.68 8.22 -0.39
CA SER A 43 9.43 7.93 -1.61
C SER A 43 10.78 7.28 -1.30
N GLN A 44 11.49 7.76 -0.28
CA GLN A 44 12.74 7.16 0.20
C GLN A 44 12.51 5.77 0.79
N MET A 45 11.52 5.59 1.67
CA MET A 45 11.19 4.28 2.28
C MET A 45 10.81 3.24 1.22
N MET A 46 10.19 3.67 0.12
CA MET A 46 9.79 2.82 -0.98
C MET A 46 10.91 2.56 -2.01
N GLY A 47 12.07 3.21 -1.87
CA GLY A 47 13.19 3.09 -2.79
C GLY A 47 12.90 3.64 -4.18
N HIS A 48 12.06 4.67 -4.29
CA HIS A 48 11.71 5.28 -5.57
C HIS A 48 12.73 6.35 -5.97
N LEU A 49 13.27 6.22 -7.18
CA LEU A 49 14.20 7.19 -7.77
C LEU A 49 13.52 8.53 -8.10
N SER A 50 12.22 8.52 -8.41
CA SER A 50 11.45 9.71 -8.74
C SER A 50 10.25 9.83 -7.84
N ILE A 51 10.02 11.02 -7.27
CA ILE A 51 8.83 11.28 -6.46
C ILE A 51 7.53 11.10 -7.26
N LYS A 52 7.59 11.25 -8.59
CA LYS A 52 6.44 11.05 -9.49
C LYS A 52 5.85 9.64 -9.37
N THR A 53 6.68 8.61 -9.15
CA THR A 53 6.16 7.25 -8.95
C THR A 53 5.45 7.09 -7.60
N THR A 54 5.86 7.84 -6.59
CA THR A 54 5.22 7.87 -5.27
C THR A 54 3.91 8.68 -5.29
N GLN A 55 3.83 9.73 -6.11
CA GLN A 55 2.63 10.57 -6.26
C GLN A 55 1.38 9.81 -6.69
N PHE A 56 1.52 8.68 -7.39
CA PHE A 56 0.37 7.81 -7.70
C PHE A 56 -0.38 7.33 -6.45
N TYR A 57 0.29 7.20 -5.28
CA TYR A 57 -0.37 6.83 -4.02
C TYR A 57 -1.11 8.00 -3.37
N ALA A 58 -0.68 9.25 -3.61
CA ALA A 58 -1.29 10.44 -3.00
C ALA A 58 -2.62 10.83 -3.64
N GLY A 59 -2.87 10.40 -4.88
CA GLY A 59 -4.17 10.57 -5.54
C GLY A 59 -5.23 9.52 -5.16
N ALA A 60 -4.89 8.55 -4.31
CA ALA A 60 -5.85 7.56 -3.84
C ALA A 60 -6.89 8.23 -2.92
N PRO A 61 -8.18 7.85 -2.99
CA PRO A 61 -9.21 8.43 -2.13
C PRO A 61 -8.78 8.31 -0.67
N ARG A 62 -8.78 9.44 0.05
CA ARG A 62 -8.59 9.47 1.50
C ARG A 62 -9.63 8.52 2.10
N MET A 63 -9.19 7.35 2.57
CA MET A 63 -10.00 6.54 3.48
C MET A 63 -9.99 7.30 4.80
N VAL A 64 -10.93 8.23 4.93
CA VAL A 64 -11.32 8.82 6.21
C VAL A 64 -11.97 7.69 6.99
N ALA A 65 -11.34 7.32 8.11
CA ALA A 65 -11.87 6.37 9.07
C ALA A 65 -13.10 6.96 9.77
#